data_AF-A0A819B5G4-F1
#
_entry.id   AF-A0A819B5G4-F1
#
_cell.length_a   1.000
_cell.length_b   1.000
_cell.length_c   1.000
_cell.angle_alpha   90.00
_cell.angle_beta   90.00
_cell.angle_gamma   90.00
#
_symmetry.space_group_name_H-M   'P 1'
#
loop_
_entity.id
_entity.type
_entity.pdbx_description
1 polymer ?
#
loop_
_entity_poly.entity_id
_entity_poly.type
_entity_poly.pdbx_seq_one_letter_code
_entity_poly.pdbx_strand_id
1 'polypeptide(L)'
;MSDKTDTHTLGDYLAEIGDYERAQYYYDEPIEQDLNKHEKGVMFNNLGWLHEHKASYTLALENYEQSLKIQHEQKKEYPLDYAATLNNMGMVYYAKHDPETALNYFRQSLSEKRRMTEPPHDSIGITLNNIGLTYQWMGDFEKALKNYTEALKSQKEKLPENHPSLTTTYSNIGTTFYQLGKTDEALEAYDNALQICNNILFPDHPCIARINVQIGRVFETIGHEYIPAISHYKQALDIQLARLPKDHPDIAATYVRLGSVACLRGNYQSAIENYTIALDIYSSNLIQNYPNSAVAYNDMGLVHENEGNYAQALEAYKKAKDSFLKTYPSTHHMLRTVYENLGRVENVNDPNFRCYNGAGGNAPNTYSVEAGKQITFHADSDLYHIGVLNVYMAKAPGKAIDFDGAGHVWFKIYEITAHADPTGKNVPTYPATALTSVTFTIPKNVPTGEYLVRIEHIALHNAQQHGGAQFYIACAQIAVTNGGNGTPGPLVSIPGVYTGHEPGIIFNPYWPIPTSYTQPGPAVWSG
;
A
#
# COMPACT_ATOMS: atom_id res chain seq x y z
N MET A 1 -24.62 -50.45 7.37
CA MET A 1 -23.38 -50.09 6.65
C MET A 1 -23.74 -48.92 5.75
N SER A 2 -23.81 -47.71 6.32
CA SER A 2 -23.89 -46.50 5.52
C SER A 2 -22.50 -46.22 4.95
N ASP A 3 -22.48 -45.73 3.73
CA ASP A 3 -21.27 -45.53 2.93
C ASP A 3 -20.36 -44.49 3.60
N LYS A 4 -19.23 -44.91 4.17
CA LYS A 4 -18.24 -44.00 4.81
C LYS A 4 -17.60 -43.03 3.80
N THR A 5 -17.76 -43.31 2.52
CA THR A 5 -17.28 -42.51 1.38
C THR A 5 -18.12 -41.24 1.16
N ASP A 6 -19.39 -41.23 1.60
CA ASP A 6 -20.30 -40.09 1.43
C ASP A 6 -20.02 -38.95 2.42
N THR A 7 -19.49 -39.24 3.60
CA THR A 7 -19.23 -38.21 4.64
C THR A 7 -18.03 -37.33 4.35
N HIS A 8 -16.94 -37.86 3.78
CA HIS A 8 -15.74 -37.07 3.42
C HIS A 8 -16.05 -36.07 2.30
N THR A 9 -16.69 -36.55 1.24
CA THR A 9 -17.07 -35.75 0.07
C THR A 9 -18.04 -34.64 0.45
N LEU A 10 -18.93 -34.88 1.42
CA LEU A 10 -19.84 -33.88 1.95
C LEU A 10 -19.11 -32.80 2.76
N GLY A 11 -18.12 -33.19 3.58
CA GLY A 11 -17.26 -32.25 4.29
C GLY A 11 -16.56 -31.29 3.34
N ASP A 12 -15.92 -31.81 2.29
CA ASP A 12 -15.22 -31.02 1.27
C ASP A 12 -16.17 -30.08 0.52
N TYR A 13 -17.34 -30.56 0.12
CA TYR A 13 -18.37 -29.74 -0.51
C TYR A 13 -18.86 -28.60 0.40
N LEU A 14 -19.13 -28.89 1.68
CA LEU A 14 -19.56 -27.90 2.66
C LEU A 14 -18.49 -26.83 2.86
N ALA A 15 -17.21 -27.23 2.85
CA ALA A 15 -16.09 -26.33 2.96
C ALA A 15 -15.94 -25.45 1.71
N GLU A 16 -16.17 -25.99 0.50
CA GLU A 16 -16.17 -25.22 -0.75
C GLU A 16 -17.27 -24.14 -0.79
N ILE A 17 -18.45 -24.43 -0.24
CA ILE A 17 -19.56 -23.45 -0.18
C ILE A 17 -19.50 -22.52 1.05
N GLY A 18 -18.46 -22.63 1.89
CA GLY A 18 -18.23 -21.78 3.05
C GLY A 18 -19.00 -22.16 4.32
N ASP A 19 -19.67 -23.32 4.36
CA ASP A 19 -20.30 -23.86 5.59
C ASP A 19 -19.25 -24.56 6.45
N TYR A 20 -18.30 -23.77 6.94
CA TYR A 20 -17.11 -24.27 7.63
C TYR A 20 -17.38 -24.87 9.01
N GLU A 21 -18.54 -24.59 9.61
CA GLU A 21 -18.93 -25.20 10.89
C GLU A 21 -19.40 -26.64 10.66
N ARG A 22 -20.25 -26.87 9.66
CA ARG A 22 -20.66 -28.22 9.31
C ARG A 22 -19.53 -29.02 8.69
N ALA A 23 -18.71 -28.43 7.83
CA ALA A 23 -17.53 -29.10 7.29
C ALA A 23 -16.64 -29.64 8.41
N GLN A 24 -16.42 -28.84 9.47
CA GLN A 24 -15.63 -29.26 10.63
C GLN A 24 -16.23 -30.49 11.33
N TYR A 25 -17.56 -30.50 11.55
CA TYR A 25 -18.24 -31.65 12.14
C TYR A 25 -17.99 -32.95 11.35
N TYR A 26 -18.06 -32.88 10.01
CA TYR A 26 -17.82 -34.04 9.14
C TYR A 26 -16.35 -34.47 9.05
N TYR A 27 -15.40 -33.66 9.52
CA TYR A 27 -14.00 -34.05 9.66
C TYR A 27 -13.65 -34.56 11.06
N ASP A 28 -14.22 -33.95 12.11
CA ASP A 28 -13.95 -34.31 13.51
C ASP A 28 -14.59 -35.66 13.90
N GLU A 29 -15.84 -35.91 13.52
CA GLU A 29 -16.57 -37.14 13.88
C GLU A 29 -15.85 -38.42 13.39
N PRO A 30 -15.38 -38.52 12.13
CA PRO A 30 -14.69 -39.72 11.64
C PRO A 30 -13.35 -39.99 12.35
N ILE A 31 -12.58 -38.96 12.72
CA ILE A 31 -11.27 -39.12 13.39
C ILE A 31 -11.41 -39.92 14.69
N GLU A 32 -12.53 -39.75 15.40
CA GLU A 32 -12.84 -40.41 16.67
C GLU A 32 -13.38 -41.85 16.52
N GLN A 33 -13.92 -42.23 15.36
CA GLN A 33 -14.74 -43.44 15.19
C GLN A 33 -14.13 -44.53 14.28
N ASP A 34 -12.82 -44.76 14.37
CA ASP A 34 -12.13 -45.93 13.78
C ASP A 34 -11.71 -45.79 12.29
N LEU A 35 -11.16 -44.63 11.90
CA LEU A 35 -10.46 -44.47 10.62
C LEU A 35 -9.11 -45.20 10.58
N ASN A 36 -8.74 -45.70 9.40
CA ASN A 36 -7.40 -46.25 9.20
C ASN A 36 -6.34 -45.13 9.20
N LYS A 37 -5.06 -45.50 9.27
CA LYS A 37 -3.97 -44.53 9.43
C LYS A 37 -3.89 -43.55 8.25
N HIS A 38 -4.09 -44.00 7.01
CA HIS A 38 -4.11 -43.14 5.83
C HIS A 38 -5.26 -42.14 5.87
N GLU A 39 -6.48 -42.62 6.09
CA GLU A 39 -7.69 -41.78 6.17
C GLU A 39 -7.59 -40.71 7.26
N LYS A 40 -7.03 -41.07 8.43
CA LYS A 40 -6.77 -40.08 9.51
C LYS A 40 -5.83 -38.97 9.05
N GLY A 41 -4.77 -39.31 8.32
CA GLY A 41 -3.85 -38.31 7.76
C GLY A 41 -4.55 -37.35 6.81
N VAL A 42 -5.40 -37.87 5.92
CA VAL A 42 -6.20 -37.04 4.99
C VAL A 42 -7.15 -36.11 5.75
N MET A 43 -7.85 -36.60 6.78
CA MET A 43 -8.76 -35.76 7.58
C MET A 43 -8.03 -34.61 8.30
N PHE A 44 -6.87 -34.87 8.88
CA PHE A 44 -6.04 -33.81 9.47
C PHE A 44 -5.58 -32.78 8.42
N ASN A 45 -5.27 -33.21 7.20
CA ASN A 45 -4.99 -32.25 6.12
C ASN A 45 -6.22 -31.38 5.78
N ASN A 46 -7.41 -31.97 5.71
CA ASN A 46 -8.62 -31.22 5.39
C ASN A 46 -9.03 -30.27 6.52
N LEU A 47 -8.85 -30.64 7.78
CA LEU A 47 -8.97 -29.74 8.93
C LEU A 47 -7.96 -28.60 8.87
N GLY A 48 -6.72 -28.88 8.48
CA GLY A 48 -5.71 -27.86 8.25
C GLY A 48 -6.17 -26.82 7.22
N TRP A 49 -6.70 -27.31 6.09
CA TRP A 49 -7.24 -26.47 5.00
C TRP A 49 -8.43 -25.64 5.45
N LEU A 50 -9.33 -26.23 6.24
CA LEU A 50 -10.47 -25.55 6.81
C LEU A 50 -10.05 -24.40 7.74
N HIS A 51 -9.10 -24.65 8.63
CA HIS A 51 -8.58 -23.63 9.55
C HIS A 51 -7.81 -22.54 8.82
N GLU A 52 -7.10 -22.87 7.73
CA GLU A 52 -6.46 -21.89 6.85
C GLU A 52 -7.50 -20.92 6.25
N HIS A 53 -8.64 -21.43 5.77
CA HIS A 53 -9.74 -20.61 5.22
C HIS A 53 -10.42 -19.75 6.29
N LYS A 54 -10.45 -20.21 7.55
CA LYS A 54 -10.86 -19.40 8.71
C LYS A 54 -9.78 -18.41 9.19
N ALA A 55 -8.67 -18.26 8.46
CA ALA A 55 -7.48 -17.50 8.87
C ALA A 55 -6.89 -17.89 10.24
N SER A 56 -7.20 -19.10 10.71
CA SER A 56 -6.74 -19.69 11.97
C SER A 56 -5.43 -20.43 11.75
N TYR A 57 -4.39 -19.70 11.32
CA TYR A 57 -3.15 -20.28 10.82
C TYR A 57 -2.41 -21.19 11.81
N THR A 58 -2.51 -20.93 13.12
CA THR A 58 -1.90 -21.79 14.15
C THR A 58 -2.57 -23.17 14.16
N LEU A 59 -3.91 -23.22 14.22
CA LEU A 59 -4.67 -24.47 14.17
C LEU A 59 -4.48 -25.18 12.83
N ALA A 60 -4.36 -24.44 11.73
CA ALA A 60 -4.06 -25.00 10.43
C ALA A 60 -2.73 -25.77 10.44
N LEU A 61 -1.66 -25.12 10.94
CA LEU A 61 -0.34 -25.74 11.05
C LEU A 61 -0.33 -26.94 11.99
N GLU A 62 -0.98 -26.86 13.14
CA GLU A 62 -1.09 -28.00 14.07
C GLU A 62 -1.72 -29.23 13.40
N ASN A 63 -2.82 -29.04 12.66
CA ASN A 63 -3.49 -30.10 11.93
C ASN A 63 -2.61 -30.64 10.78
N TYR A 64 -1.98 -29.76 10.00
CA TYR A 64 -1.04 -30.19 8.95
C TYR A 64 0.17 -30.95 9.53
N GLU A 65 0.67 -30.58 10.70
CA GLU A 65 1.75 -31.31 11.39
C GLU A 65 1.30 -32.71 11.83
N GLN A 66 0.08 -32.87 12.35
CA GLN A 66 -0.48 -34.20 12.64
C GLN A 66 -0.62 -35.03 11.36
N SER A 67 -1.13 -34.43 10.27
CA SER A 67 -1.22 -35.05 8.96
C SER A 67 0.14 -35.54 8.47
N LEU A 68 1.16 -34.66 8.45
CA LEU A 68 2.51 -35.02 8.01
C LEU A 68 3.11 -36.14 8.85
N LYS A 69 2.94 -36.13 10.17
CA LYS A 69 3.45 -37.18 11.06
C LYS A 69 2.89 -38.54 10.67
N ILE A 70 1.58 -38.62 10.41
CA ILE A 70 0.88 -39.84 10.02
C ILE A 70 1.27 -40.28 8.60
N GLN A 71 1.29 -39.35 7.66
CA GLN A 71 1.59 -39.59 6.25
C GLN A 71 3.06 -39.93 6.02
N HIS A 72 3.99 -39.41 6.84
CA HIS A 72 5.43 -39.70 6.72
C HIS A 72 5.72 -41.20 6.82
N GLU A 73 5.04 -41.90 7.72
CA GLU A 73 5.19 -43.35 7.90
C GLU A 73 4.66 -44.14 6.69
N GLN A 74 3.75 -43.56 5.91
CA GLN A 74 3.10 -44.19 4.75
C GLN A 74 3.53 -43.55 3.42
N LYS A 75 4.56 -42.70 3.44
CA LYS A 75 4.97 -41.87 2.30
C LYS A 75 5.33 -42.66 1.05
N LYS A 76 5.76 -43.92 1.20
CA LYS A 76 6.05 -44.80 0.05
C LYS A 76 4.77 -45.24 -0.69
N GLU A 77 3.69 -45.42 0.04
CA GLU A 77 2.40 -45.88 -0.47
C GLU A 77 1.54 -44.70 -0.92
N TYR A 78 1.57 -43.59 -0.18
CA TYR A 78 0.80 -42.37 -0.45
C TYR A 78 1.70 -41.12 -0.54
N PRO A 79 2.62 -41.05 -1.52
CA PRO A 79 3.54 -39.91 -1.63
C PRO A 79 2.81 -38.60 -1.99
N LEU A 80 1.64 -38.68 -2.64
CA LEU A 80 0.87 -37.52 -3.07
C LEU A 80 0.28 -36.76 -1.89
N ASP A 81 -0.35 -37.46 -0.95
CA ASP A 81 -1.00 -36.84 0.19
C ASP A 81 0.03 -36.13 1.07
N TYR A 82 1.19 -36.76 1.28
CA TYR A 82 2.32 -36.14 1.96
C TYR A 82 2.79 -34.85 1.25
N ALA A 83 2.92 -34.89 -0.07
CA ALA A 83 3.32 -33.72 -0.85
C ALA A 83 2.24 -32.62 -0.88
N ALA A 84 0.96 -32.98 -0.86
CA ALA A 84 -0.16 -32.04 -0.78
C ALA A 84 -0.17 -31.30 0.56
N THR A 85 -0.01 -32.02 1.67
CA THR A 85 0.10 -31.41 3.01
C THR A 85 1.29 -30.45 3.08
N LEU A 86 2.46 -30.82 2.54
CA LEU A 86 3.61 -29.91 2.44
C LEU A 86 3.29 -28.65 1.63
N ASN A 87 2.59 -28.79 0.50
CA ASN A 87 2.17 -27.65 -0.31
C ASN A 87 1.24 -26.72 0.48
N ASN A 88 0.29 -27.28 1.21
CA ASN A 88 -0.68 -26.51 1.98
C ASN A 88 -0.02 -25.77 3.16
N MET A 89 0.93 -26.41 3.86
CA MET A 89 1.77 -25.70 4.84
C MET A 89 2.52 -24.52 4.21
N GLY A 90 3.04 -24.70 2.99
CA GLY A 90 3.65 -23.61 2.23
C GLY A 90 2.71 -22.43 2.01
N MET A 91 1.43 -22.68 1.69
CA MET A 91 0.40 -21.64 1.53
C MET A 91 0.13 -20.90 2.84
N VAL A 92 0.10 -21.60 3.99
CA VAL A 92 -0.05 -20.95 5.30
C VAL A 92 1.12 -20.02 5.59
N TYR A 93 2.36 -20.44 5.35
CA TYR A 93 3.53 -19.57 5.55
C TYR A 93 3.55 -18.39 4.57
N TYR A 94 3.09 -18.59 3.34
CA TYR A 94 2.89 -17.50 2.37
C TYR A 94 1.89 -16.47 2.91
N ALA A 95 0.74 -16.92 3.42
CA ALA A 95 -0.28 -16.04 4.01
C ALA A 95 0.21 -15.33 5.29
N LYS A 96 1.14 -15.94 6.04
CA LYS A 96 1.81 -15.32 7.20
C LYS A 96 2.95 -14.38 6.83
N HIS A 97 3.18 -14.11 5.54
CA HIS A 97 4.28 -13.27 5.04
C HIS A 97 5.68 -13.81 5.39
N ASP A 98 5.84 -15.12 5.45
CA ASP A 98 7.13 -15.82 5.63
C ASP A 98 7.48 -16.59 4.33
N PRO A 99 8.04 -15.89 3.32
CA PRO A 99 8.27 -16.46 2.00
C PRO A 99 9.35 -17.54 2.00
N GLU A 100 10.35 -17.46 2.89
CA GLU A 100 11.46 -18.40 2.91
C GLU A 100 10.99 -19.76 3.42
N THR A 101 10.19 -19.76 4.49
CA THR A 101 9.58 -20.99 4.98
C THR A 101 8.58 -21.55 3.98
N ALA A 102 7.76 -20.69 3.34
CA ALA A 102 6.85 -21.10 2.27
C ALA A 102 7.59 -21.81 1.10
N LEU A 103 8.66 -21.18 0.59
CA LEU A 103 9.50 -21.75 -0.47
C LEU A 103 10.11 -23.09 -0.06
N ASN A 104 10.55 -23.23 1.20
CA ASN A 104 11.09 -24.49 1.70
C ASN A 104 10.06 -25.62 1.61
N TYR A 105 8.83 -25.39 2.09
CA TYR A 105 7.74 -26.37 2.03
C TYR A 105 7.31 -26.68 0.58
N PHE A 106 7.16 -25.67 -0.27
CA PHE A 106 6.84 -25.88 -1.68
C PHE A 106 7.93 -26.68 -2.42
N ARG A 107 9.21 -26.41 -2.16
CA ARG A 107 10.33 -27.16 -2.77
C ARG A 107 10.36 -28.61 -2.30
N GLN A 108 10.05 -28.88 -1.04
CA GLN A 108 9.90 -30.26 -0.53
C GLN A 108 8.74 -30.97 -1.23
N SER A 109 7.56 -30.35 -1.30
CA SER A 109 6.40 -30.86 -2.04
C SER A 109 6.74 -31.18 -3.50
N LEU A 110 7.39 -30.25 -4.20
CA LEU A 110 7.81 -30.41 -5.59
C LEU A 110 8.82 -31.56 -5.75
N SER A 111 9.74 -31.72 -4.81
CA SER A 111 10.72 -32.82 -4.81
C SER A 111 10.04 -34.18 -4.70
N GLU A 112 9.05 -34.31 -3.82
CA GLU A 112 8.28 -35.55 -3.68
C GLU A 112 7.44 -35.85 -4.92
N LYS A 113 6.77 -34.84 -5.49
CA LYS A 113 5.98 -35.00 -6.73
C LYS A 113 6.84 -35.42 -7.93
N ARG A 114 8.05 -34.87 -8.06
CA ARG A 114 8.98 -35.24 -9.15
C ARG A 114 9.56 -36.65 -9.02
N ARG A 115 9.54 -37.26 -7.82
CA ARG A 115 9.99 -38.65 -7.61
C ARG A 115 8.93 -39.68 -8.01
N MET A 116 7.69 -39.25 -8.21
CA MET A 116 6.61 -40.13 -8.66
C MET A 116 6.82 -40.48 -10.15
N THR A 117 6.64 -41.76 -10.50
CA THR A 117 6.72 -42.21 -11.90
C THR A 117 5.66 -41.54 -12.77
N GLU A 118 4.45 -41.37 -12.22
CA GLU A 118 3.36 -40.64 -12.85
C GLU A 118 2.78 -39.64 -11.83
N PRO A 119 3.31 -38.40 -11.78
CA PRO A 119 2.74 -37.37 -10.91
C PRO A 119 1.30 -37.08 -11.38
N PRO A 120 0.30 -37.07 -10.48
CA PRO A 120 -1.10 -36.85 -10.83
C PRO A 120 -1.31 -35.53 -11.57
N HIS A 121 -2.12 -35.59 -12.62
CA HIS A 121 -2.64 -34.52 -13.48
C HIS A 121 -1.85 -33.20 -13.43
N ASP A 122 -2.21 -32.27 -12.54
CA ASP A 122 -1.65 -30.91 -12.44
C ASP A 122 -0.85 -30.64 -11.14
N SER A 123 -0.55 -31.68 -10.36
CA SER A 123 0.02 -31.51 -9.02
C SER A 123 1.37 -30.76 -9.00
N ILE A 124 2.19 -30.93 -10.03
CA ILE A 124 3.46 -30.21 -10.23
C ILE A 124 3.22 -28.75 -10.63
N GLY A 125 2.31 -28.50 -11.58
CA GLY A 125 1.97 -27.17 -12.08
C GLY A 125 1.45 -26.25 -10.97
N ILE A 126 0.57 -26.77 -10.10
CA ILE A 126 0.09 -26.05 -8.91
C ILE A 126 1.24 -25.62 -7.99
N THR A 127 2.18 -26.53 -7.70
CA THR A 127 3.29 -26.24 -6.78
C THR A 127 4.26 -25.21 -7.37
N LEU A 128 4.56 -25.33 -8.66
CA LEU A 128 5.40 -24.37 -9.37
C LEU A 128 4.75 -22.99 -9.45
N ASN A 129 3.42 -22.92 -9.63
CA ASN A 129 2.68 -21.66 -9.53
C ASN A 129 2.83 -21.04 -8.14
N ASN A 130 2.69 -21.80 -7.06
CA ASN A 130 2.86 -21.27 -5.69
C ASN A 130 4.28 -20.77 -5.42
N ILE A 131 5.31 -21.48 -5.93
CA ILE A 131 6.70 -21.00 -5.88
C ILE A 131 6.85 -19.69 -6.67
N GLY A 132 6.26 -19.62 -7.87
CA GLY A 132 6.25 -18.42 -8.69
C GLY A 132 5.59 -17.23 -7.99
N LEU A 133 4.43 -17.44 -7.36
CA LEU A 133 3.71 -16.43 -6.58
C LEU A 133 4.55 -15.91 -5.40
N THR A 134 5.29 -16.82 -4.75
CA THR A 134 6.17 -16.45 -3.64
C THR A 134 7.33 -15.57 -4.11
N TYR A 135 7.98 -15.92 -5.22
CA TYR A 135 9.03 -15.06 -5.80
C TYR A 135 8.48 -13.72 -6.30
N GLN A 136 7.29 -13.70 -6.89
CA GLN A 136 6.63 -12.46 -7.33
C GLN A 136 6.37 -11.52 -6.15
N TRP A 137 5.93 -12.06 -4.99
CA TRP A 137 5.74 -11.27 -3.77
C TRP A 137 7.06 -10.71 -3.22
N MET A 138 8.17 -11.45 -3.37
CA MET A 138 9.51 -10.98 -3.02
C MET A 138 10.10 -9.99 -4.05
N GLY A 139 9.41 -9.74 -5.16
CA GLY A 139 9.89 -8.88 -6.26
C GLY A 139 10.90 -9.54 -7.21
N ASP A 140 11.13 -10.86 -7.12
CA ASP A 140 12.02 -11.60 -8.02
C ASP A 140 11.21 -12.15 -9.22
N PHE A 141 10.88 -11.25 -10.13
CA PHE A 141 10.01 -11.52 -11.28
C PHE A 141 10.61 -12.52 -12.27
N GLU A 142 11.94 -12.55 -12.42
CA GLU A 142 12.62 -13.51 -13.28
C GLU A 142 12.48 -14.94 -12.76
N LYS A 143 12.66 -15.16 -11.45
CA LYS A 143 12.41 -16.49 -10.87
C LYS A 143 10.93 -16.84 -10.90
N ALA A 144 10.04 -15.87 -10.72
CA ALA A 144 8.60 -16.10 -10.86
C ALA A 144 8.25 -16.61 -12.26
N LEU A 145 8.65 -15.88 -13.32
CA LEU A 145 8.45 -16.29 -14.72
C LEU A 145 9.05 -17.65 -15.03
N LYS A 146 10.25 -17.95 -14.52
CA LYS A 146 10.88 -19.26 -14.71
C LYS A 146 9.99 -20.39 -14.17
N ASN A 147 9.45 -20.24 -12.96
CA ASN A 147 8.58 -21.25 -12.36
C ASN A 147 7.24 -21.35 -13.07
N TYR A 148 6.61 -20.23 -13.45
CA TYR A 148 5.35 -20.26 -14.19
C TYR A 148 5.51 -20.86 -15.59
N THR A 149 6.61 -20.58 -16.28
CA THR A 149 6.92 -21.18 -17.59
C THR A 149 7.11 -22.69 -17.46
N GLU A 150 7.81 -23.13 -16.40
CA GLU A 150 7.95 -24.55 -16.10
C GLU A 150 6.59 -25.20 -15.75
N ALA A 151 5.75 -24.51 -14.97
CA ALA A 151 4.40 -24.95 -14.64
C ALA A 151 3.57 -25.13 -15.91
N LEU A 152 3.55 -24.12 -16.78
CA LEU A 152 2.81 -24.13 -18.04
C LEU A 152 3.26 -25.27 -18.95
N LYS A 153 4.58 -25.52 -19.03
CA LYS A 153 5.12 -26.66 -19.79
C LYS A 153 4.62 -27.98 -19.22
N SER A 154 4.76 -28.19 -17.90
CA SER A 154 4.28 -29.42 -17.24
C SER A 154 2.77 -29.63 -17.41
N GLN A 155 2.00 -28.55 -17.44
CA GLN A 155 0.55 -28.57 -17.62
C GLN A 155 0.18 -28.94 -19.05
N LYS A 156 0.78 -28.29 -20.06
CA LYS A 156 0.50 -28.58 -21.48
C LYS A 156 0.85 -30.01 -21.90
N GLU A 157 1.79 -30.66 -21.22
CA GLU A 157 2.13 -32.06 -21.47
C GLU A 157 1.06 -33.05 -20.97
N LYS A 158 0.24 -32.67 -19.98
CA LYS A 158 -0.67 -33.57 -19.27
C LYS A 158 -2.15 -33.20 -19.37
N LEU A 159 -2.45 -31.94 -19.66
CA LEU A 159 -3.78 -31.36 -19.60
C LEU A 159 -4.30 -31.05 -21.01
N PRO A 160 -5.61 -31.14 -21.25
CA PRO A 160 -6.22 -30.58 -22.45
C PRO A 160 -5.90 -29.08 -22.59
N GLU A 161 -5.86 -28.58 -23.81
CA GLU A 161 -5.53 -27.17 -24.14
C GLU A 161 -6.46 -26.16 -23.45
N ASN A 162 -7.71 -26.57 -23.20
CA ASN A 162 -8.71 -25.80 -22.48
C ASN A 162 -8.88 -26.32 -21.04
N HIS A 163 -7.81 -26.54 -20.29
CA HIS A 163 -7.93 -26.88 -18.86
C HIS A 163 -7.88 -25.62 -17.98
N PRO A 164 -8.77 -25.44 -16.97
CA PRO A 164 -8.80 -24.22 -16.14
C PRO A 164 -7.50 -23.88 -15.42
N SER A 165 -6.67 -24.87 -15.10
CA SER A 165 -5.35 -24.64 -14.50
C SER A 165 -4.41 -23.80 -15.39
N LEU A 166 -4.52 -23.93 -16.71
CA LEU A 166 -3.73 -23.14 -17.65
C LEU A 166 -4.08 -21.66 -17.53
N THR A 167 -5.36 -21.32 -17.32
CA THR A 167 -5.83 -19.95 -17.10
C THR A 167 -5.10 -19.28 -15.93
N THR A 168 -4.97 -19.98 -14.79
CA THR A 168 -4.28 -19.45 -13.61
C THR A 168 -2.80 -19.17 -13.91
N THR A 169 -2.11 -20.11 -14.55
CA THR A 169 -0.70 -19.95 -14.93
C THR A 169 -0.50 -18.80 -15.91
N TYR A 170 -1.34 -18.70 -16.95
CA TYR A 170 -1.29 -17.59 -17.91
C TYR A 170 -1.58 -16.25 -17.25
N SER A 171 -2.56 -16.18 -16.34
CA SER A 171 -2.87 -14.95 -15.61
C SER A 171 -1.71 -14.50 -14.72
N ASN A 172 -1.03 -15.44 -14.06
CA ASN A 172 0.16 -15.15 -13.26
C ASN A 172 1.31 -14.63 -14.14
N ILE A 173 1.58 -15.28 -15.28
CA ILE A 173 2.57 -14.82 -16.27
C ILE A 173 2.25 -13.40 -16.74
N GLY A 174 0.99 -13.12 -17.08
CA GLY A 174 0.54 -11.80 -17.49
C GLY A 174 0.75 -10.74 -16.41
N THR A 175 0.47 -11.09 -15.14
CA THR A 175 0.71 -10.20 -14.00
C THR A 175 2.21 -9.91 -13.84
N THR A 176 3.06 -10.93 -13.96
CA THR A 176 4.51 -10.75 -13.84
C THR A 176 5.07 -9.90 -14.98
N PHE A 177 4.63 -10.11 -16.23
CA PHE A 177 5.04 -9.26 -17.36
C PHE A 177 4.59 -7.82 -17.19
N TYR A 178 3.36 -7.60 -16.73
CA TYR A 178 2.86 -6.25 -16.43
C TYR A 178 3.72 -5.56 -15.36
N GLN A 179 4.11 -6.25 -14.29
CA GLN A 179 5.00 -5.71 -13.26
C GLN A 179 6.42 -5.40 -13.78
N LEU A 180 6.88 -6.11 -14.80
CA LEU A 180 8.13 -5.84 -15.52
C LEU A 180 8.01 -4.71 -16.57
N GLY A 181 6.82 -4.10 -16.74
CA GLY A 181 6.55 -3.10 -17.78
C GLY A 181 6.49 -3.68 -19.20
N LYS A 182 6.39 -5.01 -19.32
CA LYS A 182 6.32 -5.75 -20.59
C LYS A 182 4.88 -5.95 -21.01
N THR A 183 4.31 -4.88 -21.53
CA THR A 183 2.87 -4.78 -21.68
C THR A 183 2.30 -5.68 -22.76
N ASP A 184 2.95 -5.79 -23.91
CA ASP A 184 2.46 -6.62 -25.02
C ASP A 184 2.45 -8.10 -24.61
N GLU A 185 3.51 -8.57 -23.94
CA GLU A 185 3.58 -9.94 -23.41
C GLU A 185 2.55 -10.18 -22.30
N ALA A 186 2.23 -9.15 -21.50
CA ALA A 186 1.18 -9.24 -20.48
C ALA A 186 -0.20 -9.43 -21.13
N LEU A 187 -0.52 -8.62 -22.14
CA LEU A 187 -1.79 -8.72 -22.86
C LEU A 187 -1.92 -10.05 -23.59
N GLU A 188 -0.86 -10.54 -24.23
CA GLU A 188 -0.85 -11.85 -24.88
C GLU A 188 -1.13 -12.99 -23.87
N ALA A 189 -0.49 -12.95 -22.69
CA ALA A 189 -0.72 -13.94 -21.65
C ALA A 189 -2.16 -13.89 -21.10
N TYR A 190 -2.72 -12.69 -20.88
CA TYR A 190 -4.10 -12.54 -20.44
C TYR A 190 -5.11 -12.96 -21.52
N ASP A 191 -4.84 -12.70 -22.79
CA ASP A 191 -5.71 -13.12 -23.89
C ASP A 191 -5.77 -14.65 -23.97
N ASN A 192 -4.62 -15.34 -23.86
CA ASN A 192 -4.60 -16.80 -23.73
C ASN A 192 -5.46 -17.29 -22.54
N ALA A 193 -5.36 -16.65 -21.38
CA ALA A 193 -6.19 -16.99 -20.23
C ALA A 193 -7.69 -16.76 -20.50
N LEU A 194 -8.03 -15.65 -21.15
CA LEU A 194 -9.40 -15.24 -21.46
C LEU A 194 -10.06 -16.19 -22.46
N GLN A 195 -9.33 -16.59 -23.52
CA GLN A 195 -9.78 -17.56 -24.51
C GLN A 195 -10.13 -18.90 -23.85
N ILE A 196 -9.28 -19.38 -22.95
CA ILE A 196 -9.51 -20.62 -22.19
C ILE A 196 -10.78 -20.47 -21.33
N CYS A 197 -10.94 -19.35 -20.61
CA CYS A 197 -12.15 -19.08 -19.83
C CYS A 197 -13.44 -19.07 -20.68
N ASN A 198 -13.39 -18.43 -21.86
CA ASN A 198 -14.53 -18.36 -22.78
C ASN A 198 -14.90 -19.71 -23.40
N ASN A 199 -13.92 -20.61 -23.59
CA ASN A 199 -14.12 -21.90 -24.25
C ASN A 199 -14.65 -23.00 -23.31
N ILE A 200 -14.34 -22.93 -22.01
CA ILE A 200 -14.66 -24.00 -21.06
C ILE A 200 -15.99 -23.75 -20.33
N LEU A 201 -16.30 -22.48 -20.05
CA LEU A 201 -17.24 -22.13 -18.99
C LEU A 201 -18.42 -21.34 -19.58
N PHE A 202 -19.55 -21.35 -18.88
CA PHE A 202 -20.71 -20.56 -19.29
C PHE A 202 -20.30 -19.08 -19.50
N PRO A 203 -20.95 -18.34 -20.43
CA PRO A 203 -20.53 -16.99 -20.87
C PRO A 203 -20.24 -15.93 -19.78
N ASP A 204 -20.65 -16.17 -18.53
CA ASP A 204 -20.47 -15.25 -17.40
C ASP A 204 -19.68 -15.88 -16.24
N HIS A 205 -18.69 -16.75 -16.53
CA HIS A 205 -17.91 -17.36 -15.46
C HIS A 205 -17.03 -16.32 -14.73
N PRO A 206 -16.92 -16.32 -13.39
CA PRO A 206 -16.15 -15.33 -12.62
C PRO A 206 -14.68 -15.18 -13.05
N CYS A 207 -14.08 -16.22 -13.65
CA CYS A 207 -12.72 -16.13 -14.17
C CYS A 207 -12.56 -15.10 -15.31
N ILE A 208 -13.60 -14.93 -16.14
CA ILE A 208 -13.64 -13.92 -17.22
C ILE A 208 -13.55 -12.53 -16.59
N ALA A 209 -14.33 -12.28 -15.54
CA ALA A 209 -14.30 -11.00 -14.83
C ALA A 209 -12.91 -10.69 -14.25
N ARG A 210 -12.29 -11.68 -13.57
CA ARG A 210 -10.95 -11.52 -12.99
C ARG A 210 -9.90 -11.14 -14.05
N ILE A 211 -9.91 -11.80 -15.21
CA ILE A 211 -8.94 -11.52 -16.29
C ILE A 211 -9.21 -10.15 -16.91
N ASN A 212 -10.48 -9.79 -17.15
CA ASN A 212 -10.85 -8.48 -17.66
C ASN A 212 -10.40 -7.34 -16.73
N VAL A 213 -10.49 -7.50 -15.40
CA VAL A 213 -9.92 -6.52 -14.46
C VAL A 213 -8.41 -6.37 -14.68
N GLN A 214 -7.67 -7.46 -14.89
CA GLN A 214 -6.22 -7.35 -15.12
C GLN A 214 -5.88 -6.69 -16.45
N ILE A 215 -6.60 -7.03 -17.53
CA ILE A 215 -6.43 -6.37 -18.83
C ILE A 215 -6.77 -4.87 -18.72
N GLY A 216 -7.85 -4.52 -18.00
CA GLY A 216 -8.22 -3.13 -17.74
C GLY A 216 -7.11 -2.36 -17.02
N ARG A 217 -6.45 -2.96 -16.04
CA ARG A 217 -5.31 -2.36 -15.32
C ARG A 217 -4.10 -2.12 -16.21
N VAL A 218 -3.85 -3.06 -17.13
CA VAL A 218 -2.79 -2.90 -18.13
C VAL A 218 -3.07 -1.67 -18.98
N PHE A 219 -4.27 -1.56 -19.58
CA PHE A 219 -4.65 -0.39 -20.40
C PHE A 219 -4.71 0.93 -19.62
N GLU A 220 -5.11 0.90 -18.36
CA GLU A 220 -5.08 2.09 -17.47
C GLU A 220 -3.66 2.67 -17.35
N THR A 221 -2.64 1.81 -17.42
CA THR A 221 -1.23 2.19 -17.25
C THR A 221 -0.58 2.62 -18.58
N ILE A 222 -1.01 2.05 -19.71
CA ILE A 222 -0.52 2.44 -21.04
C ILE A 222 -1.18 3.77 -21.47
N GLY A 223 -0.50 4.88 -21.23
CA GLY A 223 -0.52 6.03 -22.14
C GLY A 223 -1.89 6.61 -22.55
N HIS A 224 -2.89 6.65 -21.65
CA HIS A 224 -4.22 7.23 -21.86
C HIS A 224 -5.23 6.37 -22.66
N GLU A 225 -5.04 5.06 -22.77
CA GLU A 225 -6.06 4.14 -23.32
C GLU A 225 -7.19 3.82 -22.32
N TYR A 226 -7.85 4.87 -21.84
CA TYR A 226 -8.91 4.76 -20.84
C TYR A 226 -10.18 4.11 -21.37
N ILE A 227 -10.42 4.16 -22.69
CA ILE A 227 -11.62 3.57 -23.30
C ILE A 227 -11.56 2.04 -23.26
N PRO A 228 -10.49 1.38 -23.74
CA PRO A 228 -10.29 -0.07 -23.52
C PRO A 228 -10.35 -0.46 -22.04
N ALA A 229 -9.68 0.30 -21.15
CA ALA A 229 -9.70 0.02 -19.72
C ALA A 229 -11.14 0.00 -19.15
N ILE A 230 -11.93 1.05 -19.42
CA ILE A 230 -13.34 1.13 -19.00
C ILE A 230 -14.15 -0.01 -19.59
N SER A 231 -13.92 -0.38 -20.85
CA SER A 231 -14.64 -1.47 -21.50
C SER A 231 -14.44 -2.79 -20.77
N HIS A 232 -13.19 -3.15 -20.47
CA HIS A 232 -12.87 -4.37 -19.74
C HIS A 232 -13.38 -4.33 -18.30
N TYR A 233 -13.24 -3.20 -17.60
CA TYR A 233 -13.80 -3.06 -16.24
C TYR A 233 -15.33 -3.19 -16.21
N LYS A 234 -16.05 -2.66 -17.22
CA LYS A 234 -17.50 -2.84 -17.31
C LYS A 234 -17.89 -4.29 -17.59
N GLN A 235 -17.20 -4.97 -18.51
CA GLN A 235 -17.44 -6.39 -18.76
C GLN A 235 -17.23 -7.24 -17.50
N ALA A 236 -16.18 -6.95 -16.72
CA ALA A 236 -15.96 -7.61 -15.44
C ALA A 236 -17.07 -7.31 -14.44
N LEU A 237 -17.47 -6.04 -14.32
CA LEU A 237 -18.51 -5.60 -13.39
C LEU A 237 -19.87 -6.23 -13.72
N ASP A 238 -20.25 -6.32 -14.99
CA ASP A 238 -21.51 -6.95 -15.43
C ASP A 238 -21.59 -8.41 -14.98
N ILE A 239 -20.49 -9.17 -15.15
CA ILE A 239 -20.39 -10.56 -14.71
C ILE A 239 -20.45 -10.65 -13.18
N GLN A 240 -19.69 -9.81 -12.48
CA GLN A 240 -19.65 -9.81 -11.01
C GLN A 240 -21.04 -9.49 -10.42
N LEU A 241 -21.74 -8.49 -10.93
CA LEU A 241 -23.09 -8.13 -10.50
C LEU A 241 -24.12 -9.23 -10.78
N ALA A 242 -23.93 -10.02 -11.83
CA ALA A 242 -24.81 -11.13 -12.18
C ALA A 242 -24.58 -12.38 -11.32
N ARG A 243 -23.38 -12.57 -10.75
CA ARG A 243 -22.96 -13.86 -10.16
C ARG A 243 -22.55 -13.80 -8.70
N LEU A 244 -22.15 -12.64 -8.20
CA LEU A 244 -21.65 -12.47 -6.84
C LEU A 244 -22.70 -11.78 -5.95
N PRO A 245 -22.68 -12.03 -4.62
CA PRO A 245 -23.43 -11.23 -3.67
C PRO A 245 -23.15 -9.73 -3.84
N LYS A 246 -24.15 -8.88 -3.58
CA LYS A 246 -24.04 -7.42 -3.80
C LYS A 246 -22.94 -6.75 -2.98
N ASP A 247 -22.57 -7.36 -1.86
CA ASP A 247 -21.54 -6.93 -0.92
C ASP A 247 -20.16 -7.55 -1.21
N HIS A 248 -20.01 -8.27 -2.33
CA HIS A 248 -18.76 -8.95 -2.67
C HIS A 248 -17.63 -7.95 -2.96
N PRO A 249 -16.42 -8.14 -2.37
CA PRO A 249 -15.34 -7.16 -2.45
C PRO A 249 -14.80 -6.94 -3.87
N ASP A 250 -14.87 -7.94 -4.75
CA ASP A 250 -14.46 -7.79 -6.15
C ASP A 250 -15.29 -6.76 -6.93
N ILE A 251 -16.58 -6.61 -6.59
CA ILE A 251 -17.45 -5.57 -7.16
C ILE A 251 -16.90 -4.19 -6.76
N ALA A 252 -16.63 -4.00 -5.47
CA ALA A 252 -16.06 -2.76 -4.95
C ALA A 252 -14.68 -2.45 -5.55
N ALA A 253 -13.81 -3.45 -5.68
CA ALA A 253 -12.50 -3.28 -6.28
C ALA A 253 -12.60 -2.81 -7.74
N THR A 254 -13.57 -3.32 -8.49
CA THR A 254 -13.83 -2.91 -9.88
C THR A 254 -14.39 -1.48 -9.96
N TYR A 255 -15.27 -1.09 -9.03
CA TYR A 255 -15.71 0.29 -8.90
C TYR A 255 -14.55 1.25 -8.58
N VAL A 256 -13.62 0.89 -7.68
CA VAL A 256 -12.42 1.70 -7.43
C VAL A 256 -11.65 1.93 -8.73
N ARG A 257 -11.41 0.88 -9.53
CA ARG A 257 -10.71 1.02 -10.82
C ARG A 257 -11.44 1.93 -11.81
N LEU A 258 -12.77 1.81 -11.91
CA LEU A 258 -13.58 2.73 -12.72
C LEU A 258 -13.49 4.17 -12.22
N GLY A 259 -13.45 4.37 -10.90
CA GLY A 259 -13.23 5.67 -10.26
C GLY A 259 -11.86 6.25 -10.58
N SER A 260 -10.79 5.45 -10.51
CA SER A 260 -9.41 5.86 -10.84
C SER A 260 -9.32 6.32 -12.29
N VAL A 261 -9.87 5.55 -13.22
CA VAL A 261 -9.90 5.95 -14.64
C VAL A 261 -10.77 7.19 -14.87
N ALA A 262 -11.89 7.34 -14.16
CA ALA A 262 -12.72 8.54 -14.25
C ALA A 262 -11.97 9.80 -13.76
N CYS A 263 -11.23 9.68 -12.65
CA CYS A 263 -10.38 10.74 -12.11
C CYS A 263 -9.29 11.15 -13.11
N LEU A 264 -8.57 10.18 -13.70
CA LEU A 264 -7.54 10.43 -14.70
C LEU A 264 -8.07 11.13 -15.98
N ARG A 265 -9.37 10.97 -16.27
CA ARG A 265 -10.06 11.66 -17.37
C ARG A 265 -10.66 13.01 -16.98
N GLY A 266 -10.45 13.47 -15.75
CA GLY A 266 -11.02 14.71 -15.21
C GLY A 266 -12.54 14.63 -14.94
N ASN A 267 -13.15 13.45 -14.97
CA ASN A 267 -14.55 13.26 -14.61
C ASN A 267 -14.68 12.96 -13.11
N TYR A 268 -14.46 14.00 -12.31
CA TYR A 268 -14.41 13.93 -10.85
C TYR A 268 -15.73 13.51 -10.22
N GLN A 269 -16.87 13.95 -10.78
CA GLN A 269 -18.19 13.55 -10.31
C GLN A 269 -18.39 12.03 -10.42
N SER A 270 -18.10 11.44 -11.59
CA SER A 270 -18.18 9.98 -11.72
C SER A 270 -17.14 9.26 -10.88
N ALA A 271 -15.94 9.84 -10.67
CA ALA A 271 -14.94 9.24 -9.79
C ALA A 271 -15.46 9.11 -8.34
N ILE A 272 -16.02 10.19 -7.79
CA ILE A 272 -16.59 10.22 -6.44
C ILE A 272 -17.75 9.22 -6.33
N GLU A 273 -18.65 9.15 -7.32
CA GLU A 273 -19.75 8.18 -7.34
C GLU A 273 -19.25 6.74 -7.28
N ASN A 274 -18.27 6.39 -8.10
CA ASN A 274 -17.68 5.04 -8.11
C ASN A 274 -16.98 4.71 -6.78
N TYR A 275 -16.19 5.64 -6.22
CA TYR A 275 -15.54 5.43 -4.92
C TYR A 275 -16.56 5.31 -3.78
N THR A 276 -17.64 6.08 -3.81
CA THR A 276 -18.72 6.01 -2.82
C THR A 276 -19.38 4.63 -2.84
N ILE A 277 -19.74 4.13 -4.03
CA ILE A 277 -20.31 2.78 -4.18
C ILE A 277 -19.34 1.72 -3.64
N ALA A 278 -18.05 1.82 -3.97
CA ALA A 278 -17.05 0.88 -3.46
C ALA A 278 -16.94 0.90 -1.94
N LEU A 279 -16.91 2.09 -1.33
CA LEU A 279 -16.84 2.28 0.12
C LEU A 279 -18.10 1.75 0.83
N ASP A 280 -19.29 1.95 0.24
CA ASP A 280 -20.53 1.40 0.77
C ASP A 280 -20.49 -0.12 0.80
N ILE A 281 -20.04 -0.76 -0.29
CA ILE A 281 -19.85 -2.21 -0.35
C ILE A 281 -18.85 -2.68 0.71
N TYR A 282 -17.68 -2.06 0.81
CA TYR A 282 -16.67 -2.42 1.82
C TYR A 282 -17.19 -2.27 3.25
N SER A 283 -18.05 -1.28 3.51
CA SER A 283 -18.64 -1.05 4.83
C SER A 283 -19.72 -2.08 5.20
N SER A 284 -20.41 -2.64 4.20
CA SER A 284 -21.48 -3.63 4.39
C SER A 284 -20.96 -5.06 4.56
N ASN A 285 -19.70 -5.32 4.20
CA ASN A 285 -19.11 -6.65 4.22
C ASN A 285 -18.71 -7.09 5.65
N LEU A 286 -19.03 -8.34 6.01
CA LEU A 286 -18.67 -8.96 7.29
C LEU A 286 -17.15 -9.04 7.52
N ILE A 287 -16.37 -9.13 6.44
CA ILE A 287 -14.91 -9.07 6.44
C ILE A 287 -14.52 -7.63 6.10
N GLN A 288 -14.21 -6.82 7.12
CA GLN A 288 -13.85 -5.42 6.91
C GLN A 288 -12.58 -5.32 6.04
N ASN A 289 -12.76 -4.78 4.82
CA ASN A 289 -11.73 -4.77 3.79
C ASN A 289 -10.88 -3.48 3.88
N TYR A 290 -10.23 -3.27 5.02
CA TYR A 290 -9.59 -2.00 5.38
C TYR A 290 -8.53 -1.51 4.40
N PRO A 291 -7.62 -2.35 3.86
CA PRO A 291 -6.63 -1.88 2.89
C PRO A 291 -7.27 -1.33 1.61
N ASN A 292 -8.30 -2.00 1.09
CA ASN A 292 -8.97 -1.59 -0.13
C ASN A 292 -9.83 -0.35 0.08
N SER A 293 -10.46 -0.23 1.26
CA SER A 293 -11.18 0.99 1.67
C SER A 293 -10.22 2.17 1.79
N ALA A 294 -9.01 1.95 2.31
CA ALA A 294 -7.99 2.97 2.44
C ALA A 294 -7.54 3.53 1.09
N VAL A 295 -7.35 2.66 0.09
CA VAL A 295 -7.05 3.07 -1.30
C VAL A 295 -8.19 3.93 -1.85
N ALA A 296 -9.45 3.49 -1.72
CA ALA A 296 -10.60 4.26 -2.20
C ALA A 296 -10.70 5.65 -1.54
N TYR A 297 -10.47 5.74 -0.22
CA TYR A 297 -10.42 7.03 0.48
C TYR A 297 -9.26 7.92 0.02
N ASN A 298 -8.08 7.35 -0.19
CA ASN A 298 -6.93 8.10 -0.69
C ASN A 298 -7.22 8.68 -2.08
N ASP A 299 -7.76 7.87 -2.98
CA ASP A 299 -8.03 8.29 -4.36
C ASP A 299 -9.19 9.30 -4.42
N MET A 300 -10.19 9.16 -3.55
CA MET A 300 -11.24 10.17 -3.39
C MET A 300 -10.69 11.49 -2.82
N GLY A 301 -9.69 11.43 -1.93
CA GLY A 301 -8.98 12.61 -1.47
C GLY A 301 -8.29 13.36 -2.61
N LEU A 302 -7.63 12.62 -3.52
CA LEU A 302 -6.97 13.20 -4.70
C LEU A 302 -7.98 13.89 -5.63
N VAL A 303 -9.17 13.31 -5.79
CA VAL A 303 -10.25 13.96 -6.56
C VAL A 303 -10.66 15.28 -5.91
N HIS A 304 -10.92 15.29 -4.60
CA HIS A 304 -11.34 16.51 -3.91
C HIS A 304 -10.27 17.61 -3.97
N GLU A 305 -9.00 17.25 -3.88
CA GLU A 305 -7.91 18.21 -4.05
C GLU A 305 -7.85 18.81 -5.45
N ASN A 306 -8.00 17.98 -6.50
CA ASN A 306 -8.07 18.46 -7.88
C ASN A 306 -9.27 19.39 -8.14
N GLU A 307 -10.33 19.28 -7.35
CA GLU A 307 -11.49 20.19 -7.36
C GLU A 307 -11.31 21.43 -6.46
N GLY A 308 -10.22 21.53 -5.69
CA GLY A 308 -10.00 22.60 -4.70
C GLY A 308 -10.77 22.43 -3.38
N ASN A 309 -11.39 21.27 -3.17
CA ASN A 309 -12.17 20.89 -1.98
C ASN A 309 -11.25 20.36 -0.86
N TYR A 310 -10.30 21.19 -0.41
CA TYR A 310 -9.22 20.75 0.48
C TYR A 310 -9.68 20.19 1.84
N ALA A 311 -10.79 20.68 2.39
CA ALA A 311 -11.34 20.16 3.65
C ALA A 311 -11.81 18.70 3.51
N GLN A 312 -12.54 18.39 2.43
CA GLN A 312 -12.96 17.03 2.13
C GLN A 312 -11.77 16.13 1.75
N ALA A 313 -10.79 16.66 1.02
CA ALA A 313 -9.56 15.94 0.70
C ALA A 313 -8.82 15.49 1.98
N LEU A 314 -8.65 16.42 2.94
CA LEU A 314 -8.02 16.13 4.22
C LEU A 314 -8.80 15.07 5.03
N GLU A 315 -10.12 15.16 5.06
CA GLU A 315 -10.95 14.15 5.72
C GLU A 315 -10.79 12.77 5.08
N ALA A 316 -10.77 12.70 3.75
CA ALA A 316 -10.57 11.47 3.01
C ALA A 316 -9.18 10.87 3.27
N TYR A 317 -8.11 11.66 3.24
CA TYR A 317 -6.76 11.17 3.58
C TYR A 317 -6.63 10.69 5.02
N LYS A 318 -7.33 11.32 5.98
CA LYS A 318 -7.40 10.83 7.37
C LYS A 318 -8.07 9.47 7.44
N LYS A 319 -9.22 9.29 6.78
CA LYS A 319 -9.91 8.00 6.70
C LYS A 319 -9.05 6.92 6.03
N ALA A 320 -8.28 7.29 5.01
CA ALA A 320 -7.32 6.40 4.36
C ALA A 320 -6.24 5.93 5.34
N LYS A 321 -5.59 6.87 6.06
CA LYS A 321 -4.57 6.58 7.07
C LYS A 321 -5.11 5.64 8.15
N ASP A 322 -6.25 6.02 8.74
CA ASP A 322 -6.85 5.27 9.85
C ASP A 322 -7.24 3.86 9.40
N SER A 323 -7.67 3.69 8.14
CA SER A 323 -7.99 2.38 7.56
C SER A 323 -6.72 1.54 7.34
N PHE A 324 -5.64 2.10 6.78
CA PHE A 324 -4.39 1.35 6.63
C PHE A 324 -3.77 0.93 7.96
N LEU A 325 -3.83 1.79 8.99
CA LEU A 325 -3.28 1.50 10.32
C LEU A 325 -4.00 0.36 11.06
N LYS A 326 -5.21 -0.03 10.62
CA LYS A 326 -5.90 -1.21 11.16
C LYS A 326 -5.29 -2.53 10.67
N THR A 327 -4.58 -2.51 9.54
CA THR A 327 -4.01 -3.73 8.93
C THR A 327 -2.49 -3.71 8.95
N TYR A 328 -1.88 -2.55 8.77
CA TYR A 328 -0.45 -2.42 8.57
C TYR A 328 0.21 -1.63 9.71
N PRO A 329 1.49 -1.93 10.03
CA PRO A 329 2.26 -1.08 10.93
C PRO A 329 2.44 0.31 10.34
N SER A 330 2.69 1.31 11.18
CA SER A 330 2.86 2.72 10.78
C SER A 330 3.97 2.96 9.75
N THR A 331 4.92 2.03 9.62
CA THR A 331 6.06 2.06 8.68
C THR A 331 5.78 1.41 7.32
N HIS A 332 4.58 0.88 7.09
CA HIS A 332 4.27 0.18 5.86
C HIS A 332 4.22 1.10 4.65
N HIS A 333 4.77 0.66 3.51
CA HIS A 333 4.92 1.49 2.31
C HIS A 333 3.59 2.10 1.79
N MET A 334 2.46 1.41 1.97
CA MET A 334 1.14 1.95 1.58
C MET A 334 0.73 3.22 2.34
N LEU A 335 1.26 3.42 3.56
CA LEU A 335 1.02 4.64 4.33
C LEU A 335 1.88 5.82 3.85
N ARG A 336 2.97 5.57 3.11
CA ARG A 336 3.87 6.63 2.62
C ARG A 336 3.12 7.66 1.79
N THR A 337 2.39 7.21 0.76
CA THR A 337 1.64 8.11 -0.12
C THR A 337 0.54 8.84 0.65
N VAL A 338 -0.10 8.19 1.62
CA VAL A 338 -1.10 8.86 2.47
C VAL A 338 -0.46 9.92 3.36
N TYR A 339 0.72 9.66 3.93
CA TYR A 339 1.47 10.63 4.72
C TYR A 339 1.99 11.79 3.87
N GLU A 340 2.48 11.54 2.66
CA GLU A 340 2.85 12.56 1.68
C GLU A 340 1.63 13.45 1.37
N ASN A 341 0.48 12.83 1.08
CA ASN A 341 -0.78 13.51 0.79
C ASN A 341 -1.34 14.29 1.98
N LEU A 342 -1.06 13.83 3.20
CA LEU A 342 -1.41 14.46 4.46
C LEU A 342 -0.44 15.59 4.84
N GLY A 343 0.85 15.46 4.53
CA GLY A 343 1.93 16.35 4.95
C GLY A 343 2.16 17.55 4.04
N ARG A 344 1.61 17.54 2.81
CA ARG A 344 1.54 18.72 1.95
C ARG A 344 0.54 19.74 2.51
N VAL A 345 0.99 20.97 2.70
CA VAL A 345 0.11 22.12 2.90
C VAL A 345 0.35 23.10 1.78
N GLU A 346 -0.63 23.31 0.90
CA GLU A 346 -0.54 24.28 -0.21
C GLU A 346 -1.23 25.61 0.14
N ASN A 347 -2.21 25.57 1.06
CA ASN A 347 -2.91 26.75 1.52
C ASN A 347 -2.24 27.36 2.76
N VAL A 348 -1.50 28.44 2.57
CA VAL A 348 -0.79 29.18 3.64
C VAL A 348 -1.71 29.83 4.68
N ASN A 349 -3.02 29.89 4.42
CA ASN A 349 -4.02 30.42 5.35
C ASN A 349 -4.67 29.33 6.23
N ASP A 350 -4.40 28.05 5.97
CA ASP A 350 -4.95 26.95 6.75
C ASP A 350 -4.41 26.99 8.20
N PRO A 351 -5.25 26.89 9.25
CA PRO A 351 -4.78 26.80 10.63
C PRO A 351 -3.69 25.75 10.87
N ASN A 352 -3.68 24.66 10.10
CA ASN A 352 -2.67 23.60 10.15
C ASN A 352 -1.30 24.02 9.59
N PHE A 353 -1.20 25.16 8.91
CA PHE A 353 0.05 25.72 8.37
C PHE A 353 1.06 26.12 9.48
N ARG A 354 0.58 26.28 10.72
CA ARG A 354 1.41 26.67 11.87
C ARG A 354 2.35 25.56 12.31
N CYS A 355 1.81 24.48 12.83
CA CYS A 355 2.52 23.28 13.20
C CYS A 355 1.58 22.15 12.87
N TYR A 356 1.94 21.36 11.86
CA TYR A 356 1.10 20.31 11.32
C TYR A 356 0.52 19.43 12.44
N ASN A 357 -0.82 19.47 12.63
CA ASN A 357 -1.51 18.82 13.75
C ASN A 357 -2.25 17.53 13.32
N GLY A 358 -1.93 16.98 12.14
CA GLY A 358 -2.59 15.80 11.56
C GLY A 358 -2.02 14.44 12.02
N ALA A 359 -0.88 14.45 12.72
CA ALA A 359 -0.20 13.27 13.25
C ALA A 359 0.05 13.39 14.76
N GLY A 360 -1.03 13.50 15.54
CA GLY A 360 -0.96 13.26 17.00
C GLY A 360 -0.27 14.35 17.82
N GLY A 361 -0.81 15.56 17.80
CA GLY A 361 -0.51 16.59 18.80
C GLY A 361 0.92 17.14 18.79
N ASN A 362 1.16 18.11 19.68
CA ASN A 362 2.48 18.67 19.95
C ASN A 362 3.51 17.55 20.19
N ALA A 363 4.77 17.74 19.76
CA ALA A 363 5.84 16.79 20.06
C ALA A 363 5.79 16.45 21.56
N PRO A 364 5.66 15.17 21.96
CA PRO A 364 5.25 14.82 23.33
C PRO A 364 6.28 15.22 24.40
N ASN A 365 7.51 15.49 23.99
CA ASN A 365 8.64 15.79 24.85
C ASN A 365 9.17 17.20 24.61
N THR A 366 9.58 17.87 25.68
CA THR A 366 10.35 19.11 25.63
C THR A 366 11.82 18.80 25.83
N TYR A 367 12.66 19.11 24.84
CA TYR A 367 14.11 18.85 24.90
C TYR A 367 14.87 20.04 25.47
N SER A 368 15.73 19.81 26.45
CA SER A 368 16.56 20.88 27.02
C SER A 368 17.75 21.19 26.12
N VAL A 369 18.00 22.47 25.85
CA VAL A 369 19.14 22.95 25.06
C VAL A 369 19.68 24.26 25.62
N GLU A 370 20.99 24.38 25.74
CA GLU A 370 21.60 25.66 26.12
C GLU A 370 21.60 26.64 24.94
N ALA A 371 21.33 27.92 25.19
CA ALA A 371 21.48 28.95 24.17
C ALA A 371 22.91 28.95 23.60
N GLY A 372 23.03 29.08 22.27
CA GLY A 372 24.30 28.96 21.55
C GLY A 372 24.69 27.54 21.15
N LYS A 373 23.91 26.51 21.50
CA LYS A 373 24.11 25.13 21.05
C LYS A 373 23.30 24.82 19.80
N GLN A 374 23.72 23.76 19.11
CA GLN A 374 23.06 23.28 17.91
C GLN A 374 21.95 22.28 18.24
N ILE A 375 20.91 22.31 17.43
CA ILE A 375 19.90 21.25 17.35
C ILE A 375 19.80 20.75 15.92
N THR A 376 19.33 19.52 15.76
CA THR A 376 19.22 18.85 14.46
C THR A 376 17.82 18.30 14.28
N PHE A 377 17.19 18.63 13.15
CA PHE A 377 16.00 17.94 12.67
C PHE A 377 16.42 16.82 11.71
N HIS A 378 15.92 15.62 11.93
CA HIS A 378 16.09 14.47 11.04
C HIS A 378 14.82 14.27 10.23
N ALA A 379 14.96 14.10 8.93
CA ALA A 379 13.84 13.76 8.05
C ALA A 379 13.77 12.23 7.88
N ASP A 380 12.55 11.69 7.82
CA ASP A 380 12.32 10.25 7.60
C ASP A 380 12.79 9.80 6.20
N SER A 381 12.80 10.74 5.25
CA SER A 381 13.37 10.62 3.90
C SER A 381 14.12 11.90 3.55
N ASP A 382 14.97 11.86 2.53
CA ASP A 382 15.68 13.05 2.05
C ASP A 382 14.72 14.14 1.53
N LEU A 383 15.12 15.41 1.65
CA LEU A 383 14.40 16.57 1.11
C LEU A 383 14.52 16.57 -0.42
N TYR A 384 13.77 15.70 -1.09
CA TYR A 384 13.92 15.43 -2.52
C TYR A 384 13.54 16.60 -3.43
N HIS A 385 12.55 17.41 -3.03
CA HIS A 385 12.10 18.54 -3.85
C HIS A 385 13.08 19.72 -3.79
N ILE A 386 13.38 20.30 -4.96
CA ILE A 386 14.07 21.59 -5.03
C ILE A 386 13.29 22.65 -4.26
N GLY A 387 13.99 23.44 -3.44
CA GLY A 387 13.33 24.37 -2.55
C GLY A 387 14.25 25.09 -1.59
N VAL A 388 13.64 25.84 -0.69
CA VAL A 388 14.31 26.58 0.37
C VAL A 388 13.79 26.18 1.74
N LEU A 389 14.52 26.54 2.78
CA LEU A 389 14.20 26.15 4.15
C LEU A 389 14.16 27.35 5.06
N ASN A 390 13.19 27.38 5.98
CA ASN A 390 13.15 28.33 7.09
C ASN A 390 12.97 27.61 8.42
N VAL A 391 13.55 28.19 9.48
CA VAL A 391 13.32 27.75 10.86
C VAL A 391 12.85 28.93 11.69
N TYR A 392 11.77 28.69 12.43
CA TYR A 392 11.14 29.65 13.32
C TYR A 392 11.14 29.16 14.76
N MET A 393 11.15 30.11 15.69
CA MET A 393 10.91 29.87 17.10
C MET A 393 9.75 30.74 17.59
N ALA A 394 8.99 30.24 18.56
CA ALA A 394 7.99 31.02 19.29
C ALA A 394 8.10 30.73 20.79
N LYS A 395 8.27 31.78 21.60
CA LYS A 395 8.35 31.65 23.06
C LYS A 395 6.98 31.30 23.62
N ALA A 396 6.89 30.21 24.36
CA ALA A 396 5.68 29.87 25.08
C ALA A 396 5.47 30.83 26.27
N PRO A 397 4.23 31.29 26.53
CA PRO A 397 3.94 32.10 27.73
C PRO A 397 4.04 31.26 29.02
N GLY A 398 3.94 29.95 28.90
CA GLY A 398 4.13 28.97 29.97
C GLY A 398 4.91 27.76 29.44
N LYS A 399 4.35 26.56 29.60
CA LYS A 399 4.92 25.35 29.00
C LYS A 399 4.64 25.30 27.50
N ALA A 400 5.59 24.79 26.72
CA ALA A 400 5.43 24.63 25.27
C ALA A 400 4.28 23.67 24.92
N ILE A 401 4.07 22.63 25.72
CA ILE A 401 3.01 21.63 25.50
C ILE A 401 1.59 22.22 25.53
N ASP A 402 1.39 23.30 26.28
CA ASP A 402 0.10 23.98 26.42
C ASP A 402 -0.05 25.16 25.44
N PHE A 403 0.96 25.41 24.61
CA PHE A 403 1.00 26.53 23.67
C PHE A 403 0.80 26.04 22.25
N ASP A 404 -0.23 26.55 21.57
CA ASP A 404 -0.55 26.19 20.18
C ASP A 404 0.18 27.07 19.16
N GLY A 405 1.01 28.02 19.61
CA GLY A 405 1.73 28.95 18.76
C GLY A 405 0.88 30.03 18.09
N ALA A 406 -0.38 30.24 18.49
CA ALA A 406 -1.21 31.27 17.90
C ALA A 406 -0.71 32.68 18.22
N GLY A 407 -0.93 33.60 17.27
CA GLY A 407 -0.61 35.01 17.40
C GLY A 407 0.73 35.42 16.81
N HIS A 408 1.08 36.69 17.04
CA HIS A 408 2.25 37.34 16.46
C HIS A 408 3.51 37.08 17.30
N VAL A 409 3.92 35.82 17.35
CA VAL A 409 4.89 35.28 18.32
C VAL A 409 6.09 34.58 17.69
N TRP A 410 6.06 34.33 16.39
CA TRP A 410 7.10 33.59 15.68
C TRP A 410 8.19 34.53 15.18
N PHE A 411 9.45 34.15 15.33
CA PHE A 411 10.60 34.82 14.72
C PHE A 411 11.47 33.80 14.01
N LYS A 412 12.06 34.19 12.88
CA LYS A 412 12.95 33.33 12.11
C LYS A 412 14.35 33.31 12.74
N ILE A 413 14.97 32.14 12.87
CA ILE A 413 16.32 32.00 13.45
C ILE A 413 17.34 31.38 12.50
N TYR A 414 16.88 30.75 11.41
CA TYR A 414 17.75 30.10 10.44
C TYR A 414 17.03 29.95 9.10
N GLU A 415 17.79 29.94 8.01
CA GLU A 415 17.28 29.67 6.67
C GLU A 415 18.36 29.04 5.79
N ILE A 416 17.93 28.28 4.79
CA ILE A 416 18.74 27.83 3.66
C ILE A 416 18.08 28.37 2.40
N THR A 417 18.74 29.34 1.76
CA THR A 417 18.20 30.04 0.58
C THR A 417 18.65 29.41 -0.73
N ALA A 418 17.92 29.70 -1.81
CA ALA A 418 18.33 29.34 -3.16
C ALA A 418 19.38 30.32 -3.69
N HIS A 419 20.26 29.85 -4.57
CA HIS A 419 21.27 30.68 -5.22
C HIS A 419 21.00 30.74 -6.73
N ALA A 420 20.39 31.84 -7.16
CA ALA A 420 20.19 32.15 -8.57
C ALA A 420 21.46 32.76 -9.19
N ASP A 421 21.72 32.45 -10.47
CA ASP A 421 22.83 33.03 -11.23
C ASP A 421 22.43 34.42 -11.77
N PRO A 422 23.09 35.51 -11.35
CA PRO A 422 22.75 36.86 -11.81
C PRO A 422 22.84 37.05 -13.34
N THR A 423 23.60 36.19 -14.04
CA THR A 423 23.74 36.25 -15.50
C THR A 423 22.60 35.56 -16.25
N GLY A 424 21.76 34.78 -15.55
CA GLY A 424 20.66 34.02 -16.14
C GLY A 424 21.11 32.86 -17.03
N LYS A 425 22.37 32.41 -16.90
CA LYS A 425 22.94 31.33 -17.72
C LYS A 425 22.80 29.96 -17.08
N ASN A 426 22.82 29.90 -15.75
CA ASN A 426 22.73 28.64 -15.00
C ASN A 426 21.44 28.59 -14.16
N VAL A 427 20.81 27.42 -14.09
CA VAL A 427 19.66 27.18 -13.22
C VAL A 427 20.04 27.42 -11.75
N PRO A 428 19.11 27.92 -10.90
CA PRO A 428 19.40 28.13 -9.49
C PRO A 428 19.81 26.83 -8.80
N THR A 429 20.69 26.96 -7.81
CA THR A 429 21.02 25.86 -6.91
C THR A 429 20.18 25.95 -5.63
N TYR A 430 19.80 24.81 -5.08
CA TYR A 430 18.91 24.68 -3.93
C TYR A 430 19.60 23.83 -2.85
N PRO A 431 20.41 24.44 -1.96
CA PRO A 431 21.23 23.69 -1.01
C PRO A 431 20.45 22.85 0.01
N ALA A 432 19.14 23.11 0.17
CA ALA A 432 18.25 22.30 1.01
C ALA A 432 17.90 20.94 0.39
N THR A 433 18.15 20.76 -0.91
CA THR A 433 17.78 19.54 -1.64
C THR A 433 18.66 18.37 -1.24
N ALA A 434 18.08 17.18 -1.11
CA ALA A 434 18.72 15.92 -0.74
C ALA A 434 19.34 15.92 0.68
N LEU A 435 19.02 16.90 1.52
CA LEU A 435 19.38 16.85 2.93
C LEU A 435 18.54 15.78 3.65
N THR A 436 19.18 14.97 4.48
CA THR A 436 18.52 14.02 5.39
C THR A 436 18.42 14.55 6.82
N SER A 437 19.11 15.65 7.10
CA SER A 437 19.05 16.35 8.39
C SER A 437 19.43 17.81 8.23
N VAL A 438 18.91 18.66 9.10
CA VAL A 438 19.18 20.10 9.11
C VAL A 438 19.61 20.50 10.52
N THR A 439 20.82 21.03 10.62
CA THR A 439 21.44 21.43 11.89
C THR A 439 21.61 22.94 11.93
N PHE A 440 21.16 23.57 13.01
CA PHE A 440 21.27 25.02 13.21
C PHE A 440 21.49 25.36 14.69
N THR A 441 22.01 26.56 14.94
CA THR A 441 22.35 27.03 16.29
C THR A 441 21.23 27.86 16.88
N ILE A 442 20.83 27.57 18.12
CA ILE A 442 19.94 28.45 18.89
C ILE A 442 20.72 29.73 19.25
N PRO A 443 20.25 30.95 18.89
CA PRO A 443 21.01 32.16 19.16
C PRO A 443 21.32 32.35 20.66
N LYS A 444 22.53 32.81 20.99
CA LYS A 444 22.99 32.96 22.39
C LYS A 444 22.12 33.92 23.21
N ASN A 445 21.56 34.93 22.56
CA ASN A 445 20.74 35.94 23.23
C ASN A 445 19.27 35.56 23.32
N VAL A 446 18.84 34.37 22.87
CA VAL A 446 17.47 33.87 23.09
C VAL A 446 17.20 33.88 24.60
N PRO A 447 16.11 34.50 25.08
CA PRO A 447 15.77 34.45 26.49
C PRO A 447 15.49 33.03 26.99
N THR A 448 15.90 32.73 28.23
CA THR A 448 15.57 31.44 28.88
C THR A 448 14.05 31.22 28.89
N GLY A 449 13.60 30.00 28.60
CA GLY A 449 12.19 29.63 28.59
C GLY A 449 11.88 28.45 27.67
N GLU A 450 10.61 28.06 27.60
CA GLU A 450 10.15 27.03 26.67
C GLU A 450 9.70 27.64 25.34
N TYR A 451 9.95 26.92 24.25
CA TYR A 451 9.73 27.38 22.88
C TYR A 451 9.13 26.27 22.03
N LEU A 452 8.27 26.66 21.09
CA LEU A 452 8.03 25.87 19.89
C LEU A 452 9.12 26.18 18.87
N VAL A 453 9.62 25.16 18.18
CA VAL A 453 10.53 25.27 17.04
C VAL A 453 9.83 24.68 15.84
N ARG A 454 9.77 25.41 14.74
CA ARG A 454 9.15 25.02 13.49
C ARG A 454 10.20 25.03 12.39
N ILE A 455 10.34 23.93 11.67
CA ILE A 455 11.11 23.86 10.41
C ILE A 455 10.13 23.70 9.26
N GLU A 456 10.36 24.42 8.16
CA GLU A 456 9.61 24.27 6.93
C GLU A 456 10.54 24.14 5.73
N HIS A 457 10.27 23.19 4.85
CA HIS A 457 10.82 23.12 3.51
C HIS A 457 9.76 23.58 2.51
N ILE A 458 10.09 24.60 1.73
CA ILE A 458 9.23 25.18 0.70
C ILE A 458 9.70 24.64 -0.65
N ALA A 459 8.97 23.67 -1.18
CA ALA A 459 9.25 23.05 -2.47
C ALA A 459 8.71 23.94 -3.61
N LEU A 460 9.59 24.23 -4.57
CA LEU A 460 9.36 25.25 -5.62
C LEU A 460 9.16 24.66 -7.02
N HIS A 461 9.19 23.34 -7.17
CA HIS A 461 9.10 22.67 -8.47
C HIS A 461 7.78 22.97 -9.23
N ASN A 462 6.69 23.23 -8.51
CA ASN A 462 5.39 23.60 -9.09
C ASN A 462 4.95 25.04 -8.75
N ALA A 463 5.87 25.88 -8.27
CA ALA A 463 5.58 27.21 -7.74
C ALA A 463 5.34 28.30 -8.80
N GLN A 464 5.11 27.97 -10.08
CA GLN A 464 4.96 28.96 -11.16
C GLN A 464 3.69 29.81 -11.02
N GLN A 465 2.72 29.37 -10.21
CA GLN A 465 1.45 30.04 -9.98
C GLN A 465 1.07 30.01 -8.50
N HIS A 466 0.15 30.90 -8.12
CA HIS A 466 -0.37 30.96 -6.76
C HIS A 466 -0.92 29.60 -6.30
N GLY A 467 -0.52 29.15 -5.11
CA GLY A 467 -0.88 27.84 -4.55
C GLY A 467 -0.05 26.67 -5.06
N GLY A 468 0.90 26.89 -5.98
CA GLY A 468 1.74 25.81 -6.51
C GLY A 468 2.95 25.43 -5.66
N ALA A 469 3.37 26.30 -4.72
CA ALA A 469 4.43 25.98 -3.77
C ALA A 469 3.90 25.02 -2.69
N GLN A 470 4.67 23.98 -2.39
CA GLN A 470 4.32 22.98 -1.39
C GLN A 470 5.15 23.17 -0.12
N PHE A 471 4.50 23.10 1.04
CA PHE A 471 5.15 23.30 2.33
C PHE A 471 5.17 21.99 3.12
N TYR A 472 6.37 21.56 3.50
CA TYR A 472 6.62 20.39 4.35
C TYR A 472 7.08 20.89 5.72
N ILE A 473 6.26 20.68 6.76
CA ILE A 473 6.41 21.34 8.05
C ILE A 473 6.60 20.30 9.16
N ALA A 474 7.58 20.53 10.05
CA ALA A 474 7.73 19.78 11.28
C ALA A 474 7.92 20.73 12.48
N CYS A 475 7.45 20.31 13.65
CA CYS A 475 7.57 21.10 14.88
C CYS A 475 8.13 20.28 16.04
N ALA A 476 8.84 20.96 16.94
CA ALA A 476 9.42 20.42 18.15
C ALA A 476 9.23 21.38 19.32
N GLN A 477 9.41 20.88 20.54
CA GLN A 477 9.38 21.66 21.77
C GLN A 477 10.77 21.65 22.41
N ILE A 478 11.27 22.81 22.81
CA ILE A 478 12.55 22.93 23.50
C ILE A 478 12.44 23.79 24.75
N ALA A 479 13.25 23.49 25.76
CA ALA A 479 13.52 24.34 26.90
C ALA A 479 14.91 24.96 26.73
N VAL A 480 14.95 26.25 26.41
CA VAL A 480 16.20 26.99 26.28
C VAL A 480 16.70 27.37 27.67
N THR A 481 17.90 26.90 28.01
CA THR A 481 18.61 27.21 29.27
C THR A 481 19.80 28.12 29.01
N ASN A 482 20.28 28.83 30.05
CA ASN A 482 21.41 29.77 29.95
C ASN A 482 21.25 30.82 28.82
N GLY A 483 20.00 31.24 28.58
CA GLY A 483 19.66 32.25 27.58
C GLY A 483 20.01 33.68 27.97
N GLY A 484 20.16 34.55 26.98
CA GLY A 484 20.47 35.98 27.16
C GLY A 484 19.25 36.88 27.32
N ASN A 485 19.45 38.20 27.12
CA ASN A 485 18.42 39.23 27.29
C ASN A 485 17.98 39.86 25.95
N GLY A 486 18.10 39.12 24.85
CA GLY A 486 17.72 39.59 23.52
C GLY A 486 16.20 39.78 23.39
N THR A 487 15.79 40.59 22.42
CA THR A 487 14.38 40.77 22.04
C THR A 487 14.17 40.16 20.65
N PRO A 488 13.65 38.92 20.55
CA PRO A 488 13.48 38.25 19.26
C PRO A 488 12.54 38.99 18.32
N GLY A 489 12.92 39.10 17.04
CA GLY A 489 12.09 39.67 16.00
C GLY A 489 12.82 39.84 14.65
N PRO A 490 12.13 40.26 13.58
CA PRO A 490 10.72 40.64 13.53
C PRO A 490 9.79 39.47 13.85
N LEU A 491 8.72 39.76 14.60
CA LEU A 491 7.69 38.77 14.89
C LEU A 491 6.72 38.65 13.71
N VAL A 492 6.14 37.48 13.54
CA VAL A 492 5.10 37.17 12.55
C VAL A 492 4.05 36.23 13.15
N SER A 493 2.88 36.19 12.52
CA SER A 493 1.83 35.21 12.82
C SER A 493 1.96 34.03 11.86
N ILE A 494 1.71 32.80 12.33
CA ILE A 494 1.56 31.64 11.44
C ILE A 494 0.24 30.95 11.82
N PRO A 495 -0.75 30.83 10.92
CA PRO A 495 -0.83 31.39 9.56
C PRO A 495 -0.73 32.93 9.53
N GLY A 496 -0.39 33.49 8.35
CA GLY A 496 -0.26 34.94 8.13
C GLY A 496 1.16 35.45 7.88
N VAL A 497 2.17 34.57 7.94
CA VAL A 497 3.55 34.88 7.56
C VAL A 497 3.70 35.00 6.05
N TYR A 498 2.83 34.31 5.31
CA TYR A 498 2.74 34.34 3.85
C TYR A 498 1.32 34.64 3.39
N THR A 499 1.24 35.35 2.29
CA THR A 499 0.03 35.58 1.50
C THR A 499 -0.11 34.60 0.34
N GLY A 500 0.94 33.83 0.04
CA GLY A 500 1.01 32.91 -1.10
C GLY A 500 1.45 33.60 -2.39
N HIS A 501 1.64 34.92 -2.36
CA HIS A 501 1.98 35.76 -3.51
C HIS A 501 3.41 36.31 -3.46
N GLU A 502 4.20 35.91 -2.46
CA GLU A 502 5.58 36.35 -2.32
C GLU A 502 6.41 35.90 -3.55
N PRO A 503 7.35 36.73 -4.04
CA PRO A 503 8.20 36.35 -5.18
C PRO A 503 9.06 35.10 -4.98
N GLY A 504 9.30 34.69 -3.72
CA GLY A 504 9.96 33.44 -3.37
C GLY A 504 9.02 32.24 -3.25
N ILE A 505 7.70 32.46 -3.29
CA ILE A 505 6.65 31.44 -3.18
C ILE A 505 5.94 31.25 -4.53
N ILE A 506 5.68 32.33 -5.28
CA ILE A 506 5.37 32.26 -6.71
C ILE A 506 6.66 32.45 -7.47
N PHE A 507 7.32 31.35 -7.78
CA PHE A 507 8.65 31.32 -8.35
C PHE A 507 8.73 30.24 -9.43
N ASN A 508 9.24 30.61 -10.61
CA ASN A 508 9.52 29.65 -11.68
C ASN A 508 11.00 29.26 -11.64
N PRO A 509 11.35 28.05 -11.19
CA PRO A 509 12.74 27.63 -11.03
C PRO A 509 13.43 27.23 -12.34
N TYR A 510 12.70 27.17 -13.46
CA TYR A 510 13.16 26.55 -14.70
C TYR A 510 13.42 27.55 -15.82
N TRP A 511 12.37 28.14 -16.40
CA TRP A 511 12.49 29.01 -17.56
C TRP A 511 11.40 30.11 -17.58
N PRO A 512 11.75 31.39 -17.83
CA PRO A 512 13.11 31.92 -18.03
C PRO A 512 13.99 31.71 -16.79
N ILE A 513 15.29 31.44 -16.98
CA ILE A 513 16.20 31.18 -15.86
C ILE A 513 16.21 32.40 -14.93
N PRO A 514 15.79 32.23 -13.67
CA PRO A 514 15.69 33.36 -12.75
C PRO A 514 17.08 33.86 -12.37
N THR A 515 17.26 35.18 -12.38
CA THR A 515 18.53 35.86 -12.07
C THR A 515 18.67 36.25 -10.60
N SER A 516 17.59 36.11 -9.84
CA SER A 516 17.55 36.40 -8.42
C SER A 516 16.51 35.53 -7.73
N TYR A 517 16.66 35.34 -6.44
CA TYR A 517 15.69 34.68 -5.59
C TYR A 517 15.52 35.49 -4.31
N THR A 518 14.29 35.68 -3.86
CA THR A 518 13.98 36.40 -2.62
C THR A 518 13.44 35.40 -1.61
N GLN A 519 14.19 35.17 -0.52
CA GLN A 519 13.76 34.27 0.54
C GLN A 519 12.47 34.77 1.18
N PRO A 520 11.41 33.95 1.29
CA PRO A 520 10.17 34.35 1.92
C PRO A 520 10.30 34.41 3.45
N GLY A 521 9.48 35.27 4.06
CA GLY A 521 9.37 35.42 5.52
C GLY A 521 10.19 36.58 6.09
N PRO A 522 10.15 36.78 7.41
CA PRO A 522 10.91 37.85 8.06
C PRO A 522 12.42 37.59 7.97
N ALA A 523 13.23 38.61 8.25
CA ALA A 523 14.68 38.46 8.37
C ALA A 523 15.05 37.50 9.51
N VAL A 524 16.18 36.80 9.36
CA VAL A 524 16.74 35.95 10.42
C VAL A 524 17.18 36.80 11.60
N TRP A 525 16.70 36.44 12.79
CA TRP A 525 17.16 36.99 14.05
C TRP A 525 18.37 36.19 14.58
N SER A 526 19.53 36.84 14.66
CA SER A 526 20.80 36.20 15.03
C SER A 526 21.18 36.32 16.51
N GLY A 527 20.34 36.97 17.33
CA GLY A 527 20.62 37.23 18.75
C GLY A 527 20.95 38.68 19.06
#